data_AF-A0A2T3JPW3-F1
#
_entry.id   AF-A0A2T3JPW3-F1
#
_cell.length_a   1.000
_cell.length_b   1.000
_cell.length_c   1.000
_cell.angle_alpha   90.00
_cell.angle_beta   90.00
_cell.angle_gamma   90.00
#
_symmetry.space_group_name_H-M   'P 1'
#
loop_
_entity.id
_entity.type
_entity.pdbx_description
1 polymer ?
#
loop_
_entity_poly.entity_id
_entity_poly.type
_entity_poly.pdbx_seq_one_letter_code
_entity_poly.pdbx_strand_id
1 'polypeptide(L)'
;GREVGGLANTLASHMDFGNPTHHQLISDYWQTDSLATQPGLKAIELFDAIDNGKIKAIWIMATNPVVSLPDAEKIKRALKKCPLVVVSDCIADTDTTRCADVLLPAQGWSEKSGTVTNSERRISRQRRLLPTPGEGKPDWWIISEVAKSMGFAKAFTYQHEAEIFNEYAIMTGLDNAKRDLNLTGLAHLTTEQYAQLPPQQWPVLDIDNDITHKRLFADGHFFTPSGKAQFIAVQHQPTALQCNTDYPLSLNSGRIRDQWHTMTRTGLSARLGAHKPEPFVSVNPNDAEHYALQHGTIATLASPFGSAQVRVELSKQVNQGQLFMPIHWNNVTSSAGKVCNLISPKTDDISGQPEFKFTPVSIASFAYKSEAMLLSSTVLDITEFDYWVRQKVTGGYLYRIASCLLPEQLMLRLSQYCQHENGRELSFNGASNGQYRYANIEKQRLRSCYLVANDLQQQDLDWLQNLLDEPIDTSVERSLISGTAEGKLAAGKTICACKQVGRNTICQAIREQHLKSVDQISACTKAGTGCGSCVPELQQILEEECIILTAV
;
A
#
# COMPACT_ATOMS: atom_id res chain seq x y z
N GLY A 1 7.14 -10.74 14.71
CA GLY A 1 7.92 -10.21 13.59
C GLY A 1 9.40 -10.08 13.93
N ARG A 2 9.82 -9.03 14.66
CA ARG A 2 11.25 -8.77 14.92
C ARG A 2 11.88 -9.79 15.87
N GLU A 3 11.06 -10.37 16.75
CA GLU A 3 11.51 -11.32 17.76
C GLU A 3 12.17 -12.56 17.15
N VAL A 4 11.69 -13.03 15.99
CA VAL A 4 12.23 -14.21 15.31
C VAL A 4 13.53 -13.94 14.54
N GLY A 5 14.23 -12.84 14.80
CA GLY A 5 15.54 -12.54 14.19
C GLY A 5 15.48 -11.86 12.82
N GLY A 6 14.36 -11.21 12.47
CA GLY A 6 14.20 -10.44 11.22
C GLY A 6 14.96 -9.10 11.19
N LEU A 7 16.14 -9.03 11.82
CA LEU A 7 16.97 -7.85 11.98
C LEU A 7 18.43 -8.18 11.65
N ALA A 8 19.10 -7.30 10.92
CA ALA A 8 20.50 -7.50 10.53
C ALA A 8 21.50 -7.33 11.70
N ASN A 9 21.06 -6.73 12.81
CA ASN A 9 21.92 -6.36 13.93
C ASN A 9 21.77 -7.26 15.16
N THR A 10 21.03 -8.36 15.06
CA THR A 10 20.87 -9.34 16.14
C THR A 10 21.09 -10.75 15.61
N LEU A 11 21.64 -11.64 16.44
CA LEU A 11 21.58 -13.08 16.21
C LEU A 11 20.16 -13.61 16.53
N ALA A 12 19.92 -14.89 16.27
CA ALA A 12 18.65 -15.54 16.56
C ALA A 12 18.23 -15.38 18.04
N SER A 13 16.92 -15.34 18.28
CA SER A 13 16.33 -15.32 19.62
C SER A 13 16.80 -14.17 20.53
N HIS A 14 16.94 -12.95 19.99
CA HIS A 14 17.41 -11.76 20.73
C HIS A 14 18.80 -11.96 21.38
N MET A 15 19.71 -12.63 20.67
CA MET A 15 21.11 -12.70 21.09
C MET A 15 21.95 -11.64 20.35
N ASP A 16 22.91 -11.05 21.05
CA ASP A 16 23.75 -9.98 20.50
C ASP A 16 25.01 -10.48 19.80
N PHE A 17 25.36 -9.82 18.70
CA PHE A 17 26.71 -9.88 18.14
C PHE A 17 27.73 -9.33 19.15
N GLY A 18 28.97 -9.83 19.10
CA GLY A 18 30.06 -9.39 19.98
C GLY A 18 30.03 -9.99 21.39
N ASN A 19 29.00 -10.77 21.75
CA ASN A 19 28.96 -11.55 22.97
C ASN A 19 29.41 -13.01 22.69
N PRO A 20 30.58 -13.46 23.19
CA PRO A 20 31.08 -14.81 22.91
C PRO A 20 30.18 -15.93 23.40
N THR A 21 29.52 -15.75 24.55
CA THR A 21 28.58 -16.75 25.10
C THR A 21 27.38 -16.92 24.19
N HIS A 22 26.81 -15.81 23.72
CA HIS A 22 25.69 -15.85 22.78
C HIS A 22 26.04 -16.56 21.47
N HIS A 23 27.21 -16.21 20.90
CA HIS A 23 27.69 -16.84 19.68
C HIS A 23 27.89 -18.35 19.87
N GLN A 24 28.55 -18.76 20.96
CA GLN A 24 28.77 -20.17 21.30
C GLN A 24 27.47 -20.94 21.49
N LEU A 25 26.48 -20.40 22.21
CA LEU A 25 25.19 -21.06 22.45
C LEU A 25 24.45 -21.38 21.14
N ILE A 26 24.45 -20.44 20.18
CA ILE A 26 23.82 -20.65 18.88
C ILE A 26 24.63 -21.64 18.04
N SER A 27 25.96 -21.48 18.02
CA SER A 27 26.86 -22.39 17.31
C SER A 27 26.72 -23.83 17.80
N ASP A 28 26.67 -24.06 19.11
CA ASP A 28 26.48 -25.38 19.70
C ASP A 28 25.10 -25.95 19.37
N TYR A 29 24.05 -25.13 19.48
CA TYR A 29 22.68 -25.57 19.23
C TYR A 29 22.45 -25.95 17.77
N TRP A 30 22.89 -25.11 16.82
CA TRP A 30 22.80 -25.39 15.39
C TRP A 30 23.94 -26.27 14.85
N GLN A 31 24.90 -26.65 15.70
CA GLN A 31 26.06 -27.46 15.35
C GLN A 31 26.84 -26.87 14.15
N THR A 32 27.17 -25.58 14.25
CA THR A 32 27.81 -24.82 13.17
C THR A 32 29.05 -24.05 13.63
N ASP A 33 30.12 -24.17 12.84
CA ASP A 33 31.37 -23.42 13.02
C ASP A 33 31.40 -22.12 12.18
N SER A 34 30.35 -21.83 11.43
CA SER A 34 30.30 -20.73 10.44
C SER A 34 29.25 -19.66 10.77
N LEU A 35 28.88 -19.52 12.04
CA LEU A 35 27.93 -18.50 12.47
C LEU A 35 28.52 -17.10 12.26
N ALA A 36 27.71 -16.19 11.71
CA ALA A 36 28.11 -14.81 11.45
C ALA A 36 28.65 -14.13 12.72
N THR A 37 29.78 -13.43 12.59
CA THR A 37 30.46 -12.77 13.71
C THR A 37 30.19 -11.27 13.78
N GLN A 38 29.59 -10.69 12.75
CA GLN A 38 29.30 -9.26 12.64
C GLN A 38 27.89 -9.02 12.12
N PRO A 39 27.25 -7.90 12.52
CA PRO A 39 25.99 -7.44 11.94
C PRO A 39 26.01 -7.36 10.41
N GLY A 40 24.87 -7.68 9.81
CA GLY A 40 24.61 -7.39 8.40
C GLY A 40 24.31 -5.92 8.14
N LEU A 41 24.13 -5.57 6.86
CA LEU A 41 23.80 -4.21 6.44
C LEU A 41 22.33 -3.87 6.74
N LYS A 42 22.06 -2.62 7.11
CA LYS A 42 20.68 -2.10 7.18
C LYS A 42 20.10 -1.92 5.77
N ALA A 43 18.79 -1.77 5.65
CA ALA A 43 18.11 -1.80 4.34
C ALA A 43 18.69 -0.81 3.30
N ILE A 44 18.91 0.46 3.65
CA ILE A 44 19.45 1.45 2.69
C ILE A 44 20.88 1.09 2.27
N GLU A 45 21.74 0.76 3.24
CA GLU A 45 23.13 0.35 3.01
C GLU A 45 23.23 -0.95 2.19
N LEU A 46 22.29 -1.88 2.41
CA LEU A 46 22.20 -3.14 1.66
C LEU A 46 21.96 -2.85 0.18
N PHE A 47 21.04 -1.94 -0.16
CA PHE A 47 20.80 -1.58 -1.56
C PHE A 47 21.93 -0.73 -2.16
N ASP A 48 22.63 0.09 -1.38
CA ASP A 48 23.85 0.76 -1.82
C ASP A 48 24.96 -0.26 -2.13
N ALA A 49 25.09 -1.31 -1.32
CA ALA A 49 26.02 -2.42 -1.53
C ALA A 49 25.65 -3.30 -2.73
N ILE A 50 24.38 -3.34 -3.14
CA ILE A 50 23.97 -3.98 -4.39
C ILE A 50 24.32 -3.07 -5.57
N ASP A 51 23.98 -1.78 -5.51
CA ASP A 51 24.23 -0.83 -6.61
C ASP A 51 25.71 -0.65 -6.93
N ASN A 52 26.58 -0.79 -5.91
CA ASN A 52 28.04 -0.75 -6.06
C ASN A 52 28.69 -2.11 -6.40
N GLY A 53 27.91 -3.20 -6.48
CA GLY A 53 28.36 -4.53 -6.88
C GLY A 53 29.03 -5.37 -5.78
N LYS A 54 29.01 -4.93 -4.51
CA LYS A 54 29.51 -5.71 -3.37
C LYS A 54 28.61 -6.91 -3.08
N ILE A 55 27.29 -6.72 -3.04
CA ILE A 55 26.30 -7.79 -2.92
C ILE A 55 25.91 -8.24 -4.32
N LYS A 56 25.99 -9.56 -4.57
CA LYS A 56 25.74 -10.16 -5.89
C LYS A 56 24.50 -11.03 -5.96
N ALA A 57 23.88 -11.31 -4.82
CA ALA A 57 22.66 -12.07 -4.71
C ALA A 57 21.78 -11.45 -3.61
N ILE A 58 20.50 -11.27 -3.90
CA ILE A 58 19.50 -10.86 -2.91
C ILE A 58 18.29 -11.77 -3.01
N TRP A 59 17.77 -12.21 -1.87
CA TRP A 59 16.47 -12.86 -1.78
C TRP A 59 15.49 -11.96 -1.03
N ILE A 60 14.49 -11.45 -1.74
CA ILE A 60 13.42 -10.61 -1.22
C ILE A 60 12.20 -11.46 -0.92
N MET A 61 11.68 -11.41 0.30
CA MET A 61 10.53 -12.21 0.72
C MET A 61 9.39 -11.31 1.20
N ALA A 62 8.22 -11.40 0.55
CA ALA A 62 6.98 -10.74 0.93
C ALA A 62 7.10 -9.20 1.17
N THR A 63 7.91 -8.52 0.35
CA THR A 63 8.08 -7.07 0.40
C THR A 63 8.33 -6.49 -0.99
N ASN A 64 8.00 -5.20 -1.18
CA ASN A 64 8.07 -4.51 -2.47
C ASN A 64 8.99 -3.27 -2.39
N PRO A 65 10.31 -3.44 -2.18
CA PRO A 65 11.27 -2.35 -1.93
C PRO A 65 11.37 -1.34 -3.07
N VAL A 66 11.09 -1.74 -4.32
CA VAL A 66 11.07 -0.81 -5.47
C VAL A 66 9.97 0.27 -5.33
N VAL A 67 9.02 0.08 -4.41
CA VAL A 67 7.98 1.07 -4.11
C VAL A 67 8.13 1.63 -2.69
N SER A 68 8.50 0.80 -1.72
CA SER A 68 8.41 1.17 -0.30
C SER A 68 9.68 1.79 0.29
N LEU A 69 10.83 1.70 -0.38
CA LEU A 69 12.07 2.33 0.07
C LEU A 69 12.29 3.70 -0.60
N PRO A 70 12.95 4.64 0.10
CA PRO A 70 13.30 5.94 -0.46
C PRO A 70 14.28 5.80 -1.63
N ASP A 71 14.32 6.81 -2.50
CA ASP A 71 15.08 6.75 -3.75
C ASP A 71 14.76 5.46 -4.55
N ALA A 72 13.47 5.23 -4.75
CA ALA A 72 12.94 4.00 -5.35
C ALA A 72 13.53 3.68 -6.74
N GLU A 73 13.96 4.69 -7.51
CA GLU A 73 14.63 4.47 -8.79
C GLU A 73 16.08 3.96 -8.62
N LYS A 74 16.83 4.40 -7.59
CA LYS A 74 18.09 3.74 -7.22
C LYS A 74 17.86 2.28 -6.84
N ILE A 75 16.82 1.98 -6.05
CA ILE A 75 16.51 0.60 -5.64
C ILE A 75 16.24 -0.29 -6.86
N LYS A 76 15.41 0.20 -7.80
CA LYS A 76 15.15 -0.49 -9.07
C LYS A 76 16.43 -0.71 -9.88
N ARG A 77 17.28 0.32 -9.99
CA ARG A 77 18.58 0.23 -10.67
C ARG A 77 19.51 -0.79 -10.02
N ALA A 78 19.59 -0.79 -8.70
CA ALA A 78 20.41 -1.72 -7.93
C ALA A 78 19.98 -3.16 -8.21
N LEU A 79 18.68 -3.46 -8.14
CA LEU A 79 18.17 -4.79 -8.46
C LEU A 79 18.46 -5.21 -9.89
N LYS A 80 18.28 -4.32 -10.89
CA LYS A 80 18.62 -4.62 -12.28
C LYS A 80 20.11 -4.89 -12.52
N LYS A 81 21.01 -4.36 -11.67
CA LYS A 81 22.45 -4.63 -11.73
C LYS A 81 22.85 -5.87 -10.95
N CYS A 82 22.04 -6.31 -9.99
CA CYS A 82 22.34 -7.45 -9.15
C CYS A 82 22.39 -8.72 -10.02
N PRO A 83 23.48 -9.51 -9.98
CA PRO A 83 23.58 -10.74 -10.76
C PRO A 83 22.52 -11.80 -10.46
N LEU A 84 21.94 -11.78 -9.26
CA LEU A 84 20.85 -12.68 -8.88
C LEU A 84 19.86 -11.99 -7.96
N VAL A 85 18.61 -11.89 -8.40
CA VAL A 85 17.47 -11.39 -7.64
C VAL A 85 16.43 -12.51 -7.53
N VAL A 86 16.27 -13.04 -6.32
CA VAL A 86 15.21 -13.99 -5.99
C VAL A 86 14.08 -13.25 -5.29
N VAL A 87 12.84 -13.48 -5.70
CA VAL A 87 11.66 -12.92 -5.03
C VAL A 87 10.71 -14.04 -4.64
N SER A 88 10.33 -14.11 -3.36
CA SER A 88 9.24 -14.98 -2.87
C SER A 88 8.04 -14.10 -2.53
N ASP A 89 6.97 -14.20 -3.32
CA ASP A 89 5.75 -13.40 -3.11
C ASP A 89 4.48 -14.19 -3.48
N CYS A 90 3.36 -13.79 -2.88
CA CYS A 90 2.02 -14.31 -3.19
C CYS A 90 1.33 -13.52 -4.31
N ILE A 91 1.92 -12.42 -4.77
CA ILE A 91 1.45 -11.59 -5.88
C ILE A 91 2.46 -11.68 -7.02
N ALA A 92 1.99 -12.18 -8.17
CA ALA A 92 2.84 -12.42 -9.34
C ALA A 92 3.43 -11.12 -9.93
N ASP A 93 2.61 -10.06 -10.02
CA ASP A 93 2.98 -8.80 -10.68
C ASP A 93 3.08 -7.63 -9.69
N THR A 94 4.32 -7.25 -9.37
CA THR A 94 4.69 -6.10 -8.54
C THR A 94 5.94 -5.44 -9.14
N ASP A 95 6.22 -4.19 -8.78
CA ASP A 95 7.45 -3.52 -9.21
C ASP A 95 8.74 -4.31 -8.88
N THR A 96 8.76 -5.01 -7.75
CA THR A 96 9.92 -5.81 -7.33
C THR A 96 9.97 -7.16 -8.04
N THR A 97 8.84 -7.86 -8.23
CA THR A 97 8.84 -9.15 -8.95
C THR A 97 9.21 -8.98 -10.42
N ARG A 98 8.91 -7.82 -11.02
CA ARG A 98 9.39 -7.43 -12.37
C ARG A 98 10.91 -7.27 -12.46
N CYS A 99 11.62 -7.22 -11.33
CA CYS A 99 13.08 -7.17 -11.27
C CYS A 99 13.71 -8.52 -10.89
N ALA A 100 12.92 -9.58 -10.72
CA ALA A 100 13.41 -10.88 -10.28
C ALA A 100 13.98 -11.70 -11.45
N ASP A 101 15.10 -12.38 -11.21
CA ASP A 101 15.59 -13.47 -12.07
C ASP A 101 14.88 -14.78 -11.74
N VAL A 102 14.53 -14.97 -10.46
CA VAL A 102 13.80 -16.14 -9.96
C VAL A 102 12.61 -15.68 -9.13
N LEU A 103 11.40 -16.09 -9.55
CA LEU A 103 10.16 -15.84 -8.81
C LEU A 103 9.63 -17.14 -8.20
N LEU A 104 9.49 -17.15 -6.87
CA LEU A 104 9.04 -18.30 -6.10
C LEU A 104 7.61 -18.03 -5.57
N PRO A 105 6.59 -18.82 -5.96
CA PRO A 105 5.22 -18.58 -5.53
C PRO A 105 5.05 -18.92 -4.04
N ALA A 106 4.85 -17.89 -3.22
CA ALA A 106 4.61 -18.04 -1.79
C ALA A 106 3.11 -18.09 -1.48
N GLN A 107 2.75 -18.82 -0.43
CA GLN A 107 1.38 -18.81 0.09
C GLN A 107 0.96 -17.41 0.57
N GLY A 108 -0.32 -17.09 0.44
CA GLY A 108 -0.97 -15.93 1.05
C GLY A 108 -1.37 -16.17 2.51
N TRP A 109 -1.82 -15.11 3.21
CA TRP A 109 -2.19 -15.19 4.64
C TRP A 109 -3.23 -16.29 4.94
N SER A 110 -4.29 -16.41 4.14
CA SER A 110 -5.37 -17.40 4.33
C SER A 110 -4.95 -18.85 4.07
N GLU A 111 -3.79 -19.06 3.45
CA GLU A 111 -3.28 -20.37 3.06
C GLU A 111 -2.19 -20.87 4.01
N LYS A 112 -1.55 -19.96 4.76
CA LYS A 112 -0.49 -20.28 5.71
C LYS A 112 -1.06 -20.80 7.03
N SER A 113 -0.26 -21.62 7.71
CA SER A 113 -0.40 -21.93 9.13
C SER A 113 0.87 -21.48 9.86
N GLY A 114 0.72 -20.99 11.07
CA GLY A 114 1.81 -20.39 11.84
C GLY A 114 1.34 -19.64 13.09
N THR A 115 2.15 -18.73 13.57
CA THR A 115 1.79 -17.77 14.60
C THR A 115 1.98 -16.34 14.12
N VAL A 116 1.21 -15.42 14.70
CA VAL A 116 1.38 -13.98 14.52
C VAL A 116 1.54 -13.32 15.88
N THR A 117 2.50 -12.41 15.99
CA THR A 117 2.73 -11.63 17.20
C THR A 117 2.26 -10.19 16.98
N ASN A 118 1.32 -9.72 17.78
CA ASN A 118 0.79 -8.35 17.68
C ASN A 118 1.61 -7.33 18.49
N SER A 119 1.16 -6.06 18.51
CA SER A 119 1.87 -4.95 19.16
C SER A 119 1.98 -5.06 20.68
N GLU A 120 1.11 -5.83 21.33
CA GLU A 120 1.20 -6.10 22.76
C GLU A 120 2.00 -7.36 23.08
N ARG A 121 2.78 -7.91 22.13
CA ARG A 121 3.58 -9.14 22.28
C ARG A 121 2.74 -10.43 22.34
N ARG A 122 1.47 -10.38 21.96
CA ARG A 122 0.60 -11.56 21.97
C ARG A 122 0.79 -12.39 20.72
N ILE A 123 1.23 -13.63 20.94
CA ILE A 123 1.39 -14.71 19.99
C ILE A 123 0.04 -15.42 19.84
N SER A 124 -0.51 -15.41 18.65
CA SER A 124 -1.79 -16.06 18.32
C SER A 124 -1.61 -17.04 17.17
N ARG A 125 -2.31 -18.18 17.22
CA ARG A 125 -2.31 -19.16 16.12
C ARG A 125 -3.05 -18.63 14.90
N GLN A 126 -2.34 -18.56 13.77
CA GLN A 126 -2.90 -18.38 12.44
C GLN A 126 -3.10 -19.74 11.80
N ARG A 127 -4.33 -20.13 11.53
CA ARG A 127 -4.66 -21.41 10.91
C ARG A 127 -5.00 -21.21 9.45
N ARG A 128 -4.65 -22.20 8.63
CA ARG A 128 -5.05 -22.26 7.23
C ARG A 128 -6.57 -22.24 7.14
N LEU A 129 -7.10 -21.34 6.30
CA LEU A 129 -8.53 -21.24 5.97
C LEU A 129 -8.83 -21.82 4.59
N LEU A 130 -7.90 -21.64 3.64
CA LEU A 130 -8.05 -22.07 2.25
C LEU A 130 -6.95 -23.04 1.85
N PRO A 131 -7.21 -23.97 0.90
CA PRO A 131 -6.15 -24.75 0.29
C PRO A 131 -5.18 -23.83 -0.46
N THR A 132 -3.97 -24.32 -0.68
CA THR A 132 -2.98 -23.58 -1.47
C THR A 132 -3.40 -23.51 -2.93
N PRO A 133 -3.45 -22.31 -3.54
CA PRO A 133 -3.65 -22.17 -4.98
C PRO A 133 -2.39 -22.59 -5.74
N GLY A 134 -2.58 -23.38 -6.80
CA GLY A 134 -1.50 -23.81 -7.69
C GLY A 134 -0.35 -24.48 -6.96
N GLU A 135 0.88 -24.05 -7.27
CA GLU A 135 2.12 -24.62 -6.72
C GLU A 135 2.66 -23.84 -5.52
N GLY A 136 1.88 -22.91 -4.95
CA GLY A 136 2.32 -22.07 -3.84
C GLY A 136 2.85 -22.89 -2.65
N LYS A 137 3.91 -22.39 -1.99
CA LYS A 137 4.49 -23.06 -0.81
C LYS A 137 4.62 -22.09 0.37
N PRO A 138 4.59 -22.59 1.62
CA PRO A 138 4.95 -21.75 2.76
C PRO A 138 6.40 -21.27 2.61
N ASP A 139 6.69 -20.04 3.01
CA ASP A 139 8.05 -19.48 2.92
C ASP A 139 9.11 -20.33 3.61
N TRP A 140 8.80 -20.91 4.77
CA TRP A 140 9.72 -21.79 5.51
C TRP A 140 10.08 -23.06 4.72
N TRP A 141 9.13 -23.59 3.95
CA TRP A 141 9.36 -24.76 3.11
C TRP A 141 10.28 -24.39 1.96
N ILE A 142 10.04 -23.25 1.31
CA ILE A 142 10.89 -22.76 0.21
C ILE A 142 12.34 -22.58 0.70
N ILE A 143 12.55 -21.93 1.85
CA ILE A 143 13.87 -21.79 2.48
C ILE A 143 14.50 -23.17 2.73
N SER A 144 13.71 -24.12 3.25
CA SER A 144 14.21 -25.46 3.60
C SER A 144 14.65 -26.24 2.36
N GLU A 145 13.91 -26.16 1.25
CA GLU A 145 14.28 -26.84 -0.01
C GLU A 145 15.49 -26.20 -0.69
N VAL A 146 15.62 -24.86 -0.63
CA VAL A 146 16.84 -24.18 -1.10
C VAL A 146 18.05 -24.61 -0.26
N ALA A 147 17.92 -24.64 1.07
CA ALA A 147 19.00 -25.06 1.96
C ALA A 147 19.39 -26.53 1.73
N LYS A 148 18.42 -27.43 1.55
CA LYS A 148 18.66 -28.84 1.16
C LYS A 148 19.46 -28.92 -0.14
N SER A 149 19.08 -28.14 -1.14
CA SER A 149 19.74 -28.09 -2.44
C SER A 149 21.17 -27.55 -2.36
N MET A 150 21.45 -26.71 -1.37
CA MET A 150 22.79 -26.20 -1.05
C MET A 150 23.63 -27.16 -0.19
N GLY A 151 23.11 -28.34 0.17
CA GLY A 151 23.82 -29.36 0.94
C GLY A 151 23.51 -29.39 2.45
N PHE A 152 22.60 -28.56 2.94
CA PHE A 152 22.23 -28.48 4.36
C PHE A 152 21.03 -29.37 4.73
N ALA A 153 20.80 -30.46 3.99
CA ALA A 153 19.57 -31.25 4.14
C ALA A 153 19.36 -31.85 5.54
N LYS A 154 20.43 -32.11 6.29
CA LYS A 154 20.36 -32.62 7.67
C LYS A 154 19.88 -31.57 8.68
N ALA A 155 20.09 -30.28 8.41
CA ALA A 155 19.69 -29.19 9.30
C ALA A 155 18.25 -28.69 9.02
N PHE A 156 17.76 -28.88 7.80
CA PHE A 156 16.45 -28.37 7.36
C PHE A 156 15.43 -29.50 7.16
N THR A 157 15.24 -30.36 8.17
CA THR A 157 14.37 -31.54 8.08
C THR A 157 12.90 -31.27 8.39
N TYR A 158 12.51 -30.02 8.61
CA TYR A 158 11.17 -29.65 9.07
C TYR A 158 10.05 -30.17 8.16
N GLN A 159 9.05 -30.81 8.77
CA GLN A 159 7.83 -31.30 8.12
C GLN A 159 6.60 -30.46 8.48
N HIS A 160 6.67 -29.69 9.57
CA HIS A 160 5.55 -28.89 10.08
C HIS A 160 6.05 -27.60 10.75
N GLU A 161 5.31 -26.49 10.64
CA GLU A 161 5.73 -25.21 11.26
C GLU A 161 5.82 -25.26 12.80
N ALA A 162 5.21 -26.27 13.42
CA ALA A 162 5.28 -26.51 14.86
C ALA A 162 6.71 -26.91 15.28
N GLU A 163 7.44 -27.62 14.42
CA GLU A 163 8.83 -28.03 14.70
C GLU A 163 9.75 -26.81 14.71
N ILE A 164 9.56 -25.89 13.75
CA ILE A 164 10.28 -24.61 13.68
C ILE A 164 9.94 -23.74 14.89
N PHE A 165 8.65 -23.66 15.26
CA PHE A 165 8.21 -22.92 16.43
C PHE A 165 8.83 -23.48 17.72
N ASN A 166 8.85 -24.80 17.87
CA ASN A 166 9.46 -25.46 19.03
C ASN A 166 10.97 -25.20 19.10
N GLU A 167 11.69 -25.33 17.98
CA GLU A 167 13.12 -25.01 17.93
C GLU A 167 13.37 -23.58 18.40
N TYR A 168 12.64 -22.63 17.83
CA TYR A 168 12.74 -21.23 18.22
C TYR A 168 12.43 -21.02 19.70
N ALA A 169 11.36 -21.61 20.23
CA ALA A 169 10.99 -21.52 21.63
C ALA A 169 12.09 -22.07 22.56
N ILE A 170 12.68 -23.23 22.24
CA ILE A 170 13.83 -23.80 22.96
C ILE A 170 15.02 -22.84 22.93
N MET A 171 15.35 -22.30 21.75
CA MET A 171 16.47 -21.37 21.59
C MET A 171 16.30 -20.09 22.41
N THR A 172 15.07 -19.58 22.58
CA THR A 172 14.84 -18.44 23.47
C THR A 172 15.18 -18.75 24.93
N GLY A 173 15.16 -20.01 25.35
CA GLY A 173 15.50 -20.43 26.71
C GLY A 173 17.00 -20.60 27.00
N LEU A 174 17.85 -20.65 25.96
CA LEU A 174 19.29 -20.89 26.12
C LEU A 174 19.94 -19.80 26.97
N ASP A 175 20.49 -20.20 28.12
CA ASP A 175 21.11 -19.34 29.15
C ASP A 175 20.33 -18.04 29.43
N ASN A 176 19.00 -18.14 29.49
CA ASN A 176 18.14 -16.96 29.54
C ASN A 176 17.75 -16.53 30.95
N ALA A 177 18.73 -16.02 31.70
CA ALA A 177 18.51 -15.41 33.02
C ALA A 177 18.26 -13.89 32.98
N LYS A 178 18.60 -13.23 31.86
CA LYS A 178 18.71 -11.76 31.79
C LYS A 178 18.13 -11.15 30.51
N ARG A 179 17.41 -11.92 29.68
CA ARG A 179 16.81 -11.43 28.43
C ARG A 179 15.29 -11.43 28.56
N ASP A 180 14.65 -10.53 27.81
CA ASP A 180 13.23 -10.26 27.88
C ASP A 180 12.38 -11.33 27.17
N LEU A 181 12.87 -11.76 26.01
CA LEU A 181 12.25 -12.78 25.18
C LEU A 181 12.59 -14.15 25.75
N ASN A 182 11.62 -14.77 26.42
CA ASN A 182 11.71 -16.14 26.89
C ASN A 182 10.39 -16.85 26.59
N LEU A 183 10.44 -17.95 25.84
CA LEU A 183 9.30 -18.76 25.42
C LEU A 183 9.45 -20.22 25.88
N THR A 184 10.22 -20.51 26.92
CA THR A 184 10.45 -21.89 27.39
C THR A 184 9.17 -22.64 27.73
N GLY A 185 8.13 -21.93 28.20
CA GLY A 185 6.81 -22.53 28.45
C GLY A 185 6.09 -23.01 27.20
N LEU A 186 6.58 -22.61 26.02
CA LEU A 186 6.08 -23.00 24.70
C LEU A 186 7.02 -23.96 23.96
N ALA A 187 8.07 -24.44 24.64
CA ALA A 187 8.95 -25.47 24.11
C ALA A 187 8.27 -26.85 24.15
N HIS A 188 8.69 -27.74 23.25
CA HIS A 188 8.28 -29.16 23.23
C HIS A 188 6.78 -29.40 23.07
N LEU A 189 6.04 -28.49 22.42
CA LEU A 189 4.63 -28.71 22.11
C LEU A 189 4.50 -29.82 21.05
N THR A 190 3.55 -30.74 21.25
CA THR A 190 3.14 -31.61 20.15
C THR A 190 2.45 -30.79 19.05
N THR A 191 2.37 -31.34 17.84
CA THR A 191 1.62 -30.69 16.74
C THR A 191 0.16 -30.40 17.13
N GLU A 192 -0.48 -31.31 17.89
CA GLU A 192 -1.82 -31.14 18.43
C GLU A 192 -1.90 -29.95 19.41
N GLN A 193 -0.98 -29.89 20.38
CA GLN A 193 -0.92 -28.79 21.35
C GLN A 193 -0.65 -27.45 20.68
N TYR A 194 0.30 -27.41 19.74
CA TYR A 194 0.56 -26.21 18.93
C TYR A 194 -0.68 -25.81 18.11
N ALA A 195 -1.40 -26.77 17.53
CA ALA A 195 -2.63 -26.49 16.77
C ALA A 195 -3.73 -25.88 17.64
N GLN A 196 -3.77 -26.20 18.94
CA GLN A 196 -4.75 -25.70 19.90
C GLN A 196 -4.23 -24.57 20.81
N LEU A 197 -3.01 -24.08 20.57
CA LEU A 197 -2.35 -23.09 21.43
C LEU A 197 -3.23 -21.84 21.62
N PRO A 198 -3.69 -21.54 22.87
CA PRO A 198 -4.41 -20.31 23.17
C PRO A 198 -3.48 -19.09 23.05
N PRO A 199 -4.00 -17.86 22.84
CA PRO A 199 -3.17 -16.68 22.69
C PRO A 199 -2.27 -16.41 23.90
N GLN A 200 -0.95 -16.35 23.70
CA GLN A 200 0.04 -16.15 24.76
C GLN A 200 0.74 -14.81 24.65
N GLN A 201 1.05 -14.13 25.76
CA GLN A 201 1.79 -12.86 25.72
C GLN A 201 3.20 -13.06 26.27
N TRP A 202 4.23 -12.82 25.45
CA TRP A 202 5.60 -13.05 25.89
C TRP A 202 6.10 -11.99 26.90
N PRO A 203 6.94 -12.37 27.88
CA PRO A 203 7.54 -13.70 28.11
C PRO A 203 6.55 -14.79 28.61
N VAL A 204 6.84 -16.04 28.24
CA VAL A 204 6.04 -17.25 28.53
C VAL A 204 6.94 -18.34 29.13
N LEU A 205 6.94 -18.42 30.46
CA LEU A 205 7.64 -19.49 31.20
C LEU A 205 6.75 -20.73 31.39
N ASP A 206 5.44 -20.50 31.50
CA ASP A 206 4.38 -21.51 31.55
C ASP A 206 3.22 -21.04 30.65
N ILE A 207 2.45 -21.99 30.12
CA ILE A 207 1.27 -21.68 29.28
C ILE A 207 0.19 -21.05 30.15
N ASP A 208 -0.27 -19.87 29.76
CA ASP A 208 -1.47 -19.26 30.33
C ASP A 208 -2.72 -19.92 29.73
N ASN A 209 -3.56 -20.53 30.57
CA ASN A 209 -4.83 -21.11 30.15
C ASN A 209 -5.91 -20.05 29.87
N ASP A 210 -5.81 -18.89 30.53
CA ASP A 210 -6.69 -17.74 30.36
C ASP A 210 -5.95 -16.56 29.71
N ILE A 211 -6.70 -15.59 29.16
CA ILE A 211 -6.10 -14.37 28.60
C ILE A 211 -5.59 -13.50 29.75
N THR A 212 -4.27 -13.52 29.95
CA THR A 212 -3.57 -12.64 30.90
C THR A 212 -3.03 -11.40 30.19
N HIS A 213 -3.06 -10.27 30.90
CA HIS A 213 -2.46 -9.01 30.46
C HIS A 213 -1.19 -8.75 31.26
N LYS A 214 -0.03 -9.09 30.66
CA LYS A 214 1.29 -8.88 31.22
C LYS A 214 1.84 -7.52 30.77
N ARG A 215 2.04 -6.62 31.73
CA ARG A 215 2.71 -5.35 31.51
C ARG A 215 4.19 -5.47 31.88
N LEU A 216 5.08 -5.44 30.88
CA LEU A 216 6.51 -5.39 31.12
C LEU A 216 6.88 -4.14 31.94
N PHE A 217 7.92 -4.29 32.77
CA PHE A 217 8.52 -3.24 33.60
C PHE A 217 7.63 -2.67 34.71
N ALA A 218 6.44 -3.25 34.94
CA ALA A 218 5.53 -2.82 36.01
C ALA A 218 6.08 -3.10 37.42
N ASP A 219 7.05 -4.02 37.53
CA ASP A 219 7.77 -4.39 38.74
C ASP A 219 9.04 -3.53 38.97
N GLY A 220 9.34 -2.61 38.06
CA GLY A 220 10.52 -1.73 38.16
C GLY A 220 11.85 -2.37 37.76
N HIS A 221 11.85 -3.61 37.23
CA HIS A 221 13.05 -4.27 36.72
C HIS A 221 13.19 -4.06 35.22
N PHE A 222 14.39 -3.67 34.78
CA PHE A 222 14.69 -3.39 33.38
C PHE A 222 15.86 -4.24 32.89
N PHE A 223 15.90 -4.55 31.61
CA PHE A 223 16.99 -5.32 30.98
C PHE A 223 18.22 -4.44 30.66
N THR A 224 18.57 -3.54 31.57
CA THR A 224 19.80 -2.74 31.53
C THR A 224 20.84 -3.35 32.47
N PRO A 225 22.14 -3.08 32.29
CA PRO A 225 23.17 -3.61 33.20
C PRO A 225 22.93 -3.28 34.68
N SER A 226 22.26 -2.16 34.97
CA SER A 226 21.93 -1.74 36.34
C SER A 226 20.56 -2.22 36.85
N GLY A 227 19.76 -2.89 36.01
CA GLY A 227 18.39 -3.28 36.34
C GLY A 227 17.37 -2.13 36.39
N LYS A 228 17.77 -0.90 36.02
CA LYS A 228 16.97 0.33 36.16
C LYS A 228 16.70 0.99 34.80
N ALA A 229 15.60 1.74 34.70
CA ALA A 229 15.34 2.63 33.57
C ALA A 229 16.46 3.67 33.42
N GLN A 230 16.78 4.03 32.17
CA GLN A 230 17.79 5.03 31.85
C GLN A 230 17.11 6.29 31.30
N PHE A 231 17.34 7.44 31.94
CA PHE A 231 16.89 8.73 31.43
C PHE A 231 17.96 9.27 30.47
N ILE A 232 17.59 9.43 29.20
CA ILE A 232 18.47 9.96 28.16
C ILE A 232 18.00 11.37 27.81
N ALA A 233 18.81 12.37 28.13
CA ALA A 233 18.56 13.74 27.70
C ALA A 233 18.92 13.89 26.21
N VAL A 234 17.99 14.40 25.41
CA VAL A 234 18.18 14.65 23.98
C VAL A 234 18.02 16.14 23.67
N GLN A 235 18.70 16.59 22.63
CA GLN A 235 18.57 17.94 22.08
C GLN A 235 17.90 17.86 20.72
N HIS A 236 17.07 18.86 20.40
CA HIS A 236 16.46 18.95 19.09
C HIS A 236 17.54 19.11 18.01
N GLN A 237 17.46 18.29 16.97
CA GLN A 237 18.24 18.41 15.76
C GLN A 237 17.32 18.71 14.58
N PRO A 238 17.71 19.61 13.66
CA PRO A 238 16.92 19.87 12.46
C PRO A 238 16.85 18.63 11.56
N THR A 239 15.84 18.60 10.68
CA THR A 239 15.68 17.54 9.67
C THR A 239 16.91 17.43 8.76
N ALA A 240 17.16 16.24 8.20
CA ALA A 240 18.39 15.99 7.44
C ALA A 240 18.49 16.87 6.18
N LEU A 241 17.34 17.24 5.61
CA LEU A 241 17.22 18.23 4.54
C LEU A 241 16.32 19.38 4.99
N GLN A 242 16.58 20.57 4.47
CA GLN A 242 15.83 21.79 4.76
C GLN A 242 15.16 22.30 3.48
N CYS A 243 13.99 22.95 3.63
CA CYS A 243 13.38 23.69 2.52
C CYS A 243 14.31 24.83 2.08
N ASN A 244 14.30 25.13 0.78
CA ASN A 244 15.09 26.22 0.19
C ASN A 244 14.30 26.88 -0.94
N THR A 245 14.94 27.78 -1.70
CA THR A 245 14.28 28.49 -2.81
C THR A 245 13.82 27.58 -3.94
N ASP A 246 14.52 26.46 -4.18
CA ASP A 246 14.20 25.51 -5.25
C ASP A 246 13.14 24.49 -4.81
N TYR A 247 13.07 24.19 -3.50
CA TYR A 247 12.17 23.25 -2.87
C TYR A 247 11.54 23.88 -1.61
N PRO A 248 10.58 24.80 -1.76
CA PRO A 248 10.10 25.64 -0.67
C PRO A 248 9.09 24.95 0.27
N LEU A 249 8.51 23.83 -0.14
CA LEU A 249 7.43 23.15 0.60
C LEU A 249 7.93 21.89 1.30
N SER A 250 7.38 21.56 2.47
CA SER A 250 7.67 20.30 3.17
C SER A 250 6.58 19.27 2.92
N LEU A 251 6.95 18.11 2.36
CA LEU A 251 6.06 16.98 2.13
C LEU A 251 6.13 15.98 3.27
N ASN A 252 4.96 15.60 3.79
CA ASN A 252 4.78 14.52 4.74
C ASN A 252 4.09 13.33 4.07
N SER A 253 4.69 12.13 4.14
CA SER A 253 4.08 10.91 3.60
C SER A 253 3.29 10.12 4.64
N GLY A 254 2.13 9.61 4.26
CA GLY A 254 1.27 8.83 5.14
C GLY A 254 0.43 7.77 4.44
N ARG A 255 -0.73 7.45 5.02
CA ARG A 255 -1.60 6.37 4.57
C ARG A 255 -3.06 6.83 4.55
N ILE A 256 -3.85 6.18 3.72
CA ILE A 256 -5.30 6.24 3.75
C ILE A 256 -5.86 4.96 4.36
N ARG A 257 -7.04 5.05 4.95
CA ARG A 257 -7.71 3.95 5.68
C ARG A 257 -7.87 2.68 4.85
N ASP A 258 -8.30 2.83 3.59
CA ASP A 258 -8.79 1.72 2.77
C ASP A 258 -7.68 0.94 2.07
N GLN A 259 -6.44 1.44 2.11
CA GLN A 259 -5.31 0.86 1.40
C GLN A 259 -4.19 0.47 2.38
N TRP A 260 -3.48 -0.61 2.04
CA TRP A 260 -2.42 -1.15 2.87
C TRP A 260 -1.09 -1.16 2.11
N HIS A 261 -0.11 -0.43 2.63
CA HIS A 261 1.21 -0.24 2.01
C HIS A 261 1.11 -0.04 0.49
N THR A 262 1.80 -0.86 -0.31
CA THR A 262 1.96 -0.67 -1.75
C THR A 262 0.79 -1.20 -2.58
N MET A 263 -0.40 -1.40 -1.98
CA MET A 263 -1.63 -1.84 -2.66
C MET A 263 -1.56 -3.15 -3.47
N THR A 264 -0.55 -3.99 -3.27
CA THR A 264 -0.40 -5.25 -4.03
C THR A 264 -1.53 -6.24 -3.77
N ARG A 265 -2.22 -6.10 -2.63
CA ARG A 265 -3.41 -6.90 -2.26
C ARG A 265 -4.68 -6.06 -2.19
N THR A 266 -4.64 -4.94 -1.46
CA THR A 266 -5.81 -4.07 -1.27
C THR A 266 -6.28 -3.41 -2.56
N GLY A 267 -5.36 -3.14 -3.50
CA GLY A 267 -5.69 -2.66 -4.85
C GLY A 267 -6.42 -3.68 -5.74
N LEU A 268 -6.45 -4.97 -5.35
CA LEU A 268 -7.25 -6.00 -6.04
C LEU A 268 -8.72 -6.00 -5.61
N SER A 269 -9.10 -5.22 -4.59
CA SER A 269 -10.47 -5.11 -4.12
C SER A 269 -11.16 -3.89 -4.72
N ALA A 270 -12.20 -4.13 -5.52
CA ALA A 270 -13.04 -3.07 -6.09
C ALA A 270 -13.63 -2.16 -5.00
N ARG A 271 -14.07 -2.76 -3.89
CA ARG A 271 -14.67 -2.04 -2.77
C ARG A 271 -13.68 -1.11 -2.07
N LEU A 272 -12.45 -1.56 -1.84
CA LEU A 272 -11.43 -0.74 -1.16
C LEU A 272 -10.89 0.38 -2.05
N GLY A 273 -10.84 0.15 -3.37
CA GLY A 273 -10.41 1.16 -4.35
C GLY A 273 -11.45 2.24 -4.67
N ALA A 274 -12.69 2.12 -4.19
CA ALA A 274 -13.80 2.99 -4.57
C ALA A 274 -13.83 4.35 -3.86
N HIS A 275 -13.08 4.55 -2.77
CA HIS A 275 -13.16 5.79 -1.99
C HIS A 275 -12.17 6.87 -2.47
N LYS A 276 -10.88 6.54 -2.59
CA LYS A 276 -9.86 7.42 -3.14
C LYS A 276 -9.13 6.66 -4.26
N PRO A 277 -9.59 6.78 -5.51
CA PRO A 277 -9.10 5.94 -6.61
C PRO A 277 -7.76 6.38 -7.18
N GLU A 278 -7.40 7.66 -7.03
CA GLU A 278 -6.19 8.27 -7.60
C GLU A 278 -5.19 8.72 -6.51
N PRO A 279 -3.89 8.68 -6.80
CA PRO A 279 -2.89 9.29 -5.93
C PRO A 279 -3.14 10.80 -5.88
N PHE A 280 -3.01 11.38 -4.70
CA PHE A 280 -3.27 12.79 -4.49
C PHE A 280 -2.23 13.43 -3.57
N VAL A 281 -2.14 14.76 -3.66
CA VAL A 281 -1.46 15.63 -2.71
C VAL A 281 -2.49 16.55 -2.04
N SER A 282 -2.50 16.57 -0.71
CA SER A 282 -3.27 17.56 0.03
C SER A 282 -2.51 18.88 0.08
N VAL A 283 -3.16 19.97 -0.32
CA VAL A 283 -2.58 21.32 -0.43
C VAL A 283 -3.44 22.31 0.35
N ASN A 284 -2.80 23.22 1.10
CA ASN A 284 -3.52 24.31 1.74
C ASN A 284 -4.11 25.26 0.67
N PRO A 285 -5.35 25.77 0.82
CA PRO A 285 -5.93 26.69 -0.16
C PRO A 285 -5.08 27.92 -0.49
N ASN A 286 -4.37 28.50 0.49
CA ASN A 286 -3.50 29.66 0.26
C ASN A 286 -2.27 29.30 -0.58
N ASP A 287 -1.69 28.11 -0.37
CA ASP A 287 -0.60 27.63 -1.22
C ASP A 287 -1.11 27.31 -2.62
N ALA A 288 -2.31 26.73 -2.74
CA ALA A 288 -2.89 26.45 -4.05
C ALA A 288 -3.09 27.73 -4.87
N GLU A 289 -3.56 28.82 -4.26
CA GLU A 289 -3.60 30.13 -4.90
C GLU A 289 -2.20 30.61 -5.30
N HIS A 290 -1.23 30.54 -4.37
CA HIS A 290 0.15 30.98 -4.62
C HIS A 290 0.84 30.23 -5.76
N TYR A 291 0.61 28.92 -5.88
CA TYR A 291 1.21 28.05 -6.90
C TYR A 291 0.30 27.81 -8.12
N ALA A 292 -0.82 28.54 -8.24
CA ALA A 292 -1.80 28.41 -9.32
C ALA A 292 -2.31 26.96 -9.53
N LEU A 293 -2.61 26.27 -8.43
CA LEU A 293 -3.14 24.92 -8.39
C LEU A 293 -4.66 24.93 -8.21
N GLN A 294 -5.34 24.02 -8.89
CA GLN A 294 -6.80 23.87 -8.80
C GLN A 294 -7.17 22.50 -8.26
N HIS A 295 -8.20 22.41 -7.42
CA HIS A 295 -8.72 21.14 -6.92
C HIS A 295 -9.07 20.21 -8.09
N GLY A 296 -8.71 18.93 -7.99
CA GLY A 296 -9.02 17.92 -8.99
C GLY A 296 -8.10 17.94 -10.22
N THR A 297 -7.28 18.97 -10.42
CA THR A 297 -6.23 18.97 -11.47
C THR A 297 -5.02 18.14 -11.06
N ILE A 298 -4.09 17.91 -11.98
CA ILE A 298 -2.85 17.16 -11.72
C ILE A 298 -1.71 18.14 -11.45
N ALA A 299 -0.92 17.86 -10.42
CA ALA A 299 0.32 18.57 -10.14
C ALA A 299 1.52 17.62 -10.23
N THR A 300 2.65 18.17 -10.64
CA THR A 300 3.95 17.52 -10.54
C THR A 300 4.64 18.01 -9.27
N LEU A 301 5.01 17.07 -8.40
CA LEU A 301 5.92 17.32 -7.28
C LEU A 301 7.33 16.93 -7.71
N ALA A 302 8.32 17.73 -7.31
CA ALA A 302 9.72 17.43 -7.57
C ALA A 302 10.58 17.62 -6.32
N SER A 303 11.62 16.80 -6.21
CA SER A 303 12.67 16.83 -5.19
C SER A 303 14.02 16.64 -5.88
N PRO A 304 15.16 16.76 -5.17
CA PRO A 304 16.46 16.38 -5.72
C PRO A 304 16.56 14.91 -6.17
N PHE A 305 15.67 14.03 -5.70
CA PHE A 305 15.73 12.59 -5.93
C PHE A 305 14.84 12.12 -7.09
N GLY A 306 13.84 12.93 -7.47
CA GLY A 306 12.89 12.55 -8.50
C GLY A 306 11.60 13.35 -8.43
N SER A 307 10.60 12.86 -9.15
CA SER A 307 9.29 13.50 -9.28
C SER A 307 8.14 12.50 -9.12
N ALA A 308 6.95 13.03 -8.84
CA ALA A 308 5.69 12.30 -8.84
C ALA A 308 4.59 13.20 -9.45
N GLN A 309 3.58 12.58 -10.07
CA GLN A 309 2.41 13.29 -10.58
C GLN A 309 1.15 12.74 -9.93
N VAL A 310 0.33 13.64 -9.38
CA VAL A 310 -0.82 13.29 -8.54
C VAL A 310 -1.92 14.33 -8.63
N ARG A 311 -3.14 13.96 -8.26
CA ARG A 311 -4.28 14.90 -8.16
C ARG A 311 -4.09 15.88 -7.00
N VAL A 312 -4.50 17.13 -7.20
CA VAL A 312 -4.52 18.17 -6.17
C VAL A 312 -5.81 18.05 -5.36
N GLU A 313 -5.68 17.89 -4.05
CA GLU A 313 -6.79 17.92 -3.10
C GLU A 313 -6.63 19.10 -2.15
N LEU A 314 -7.46 20.13 -2.30
CA LEU A 314 -7.44 21.27 -1.37
C LEU A 314 -7.95 20.86 0.00
N SER A 315 -7.19 21.15 1.05
CA SER A 315 -7.53 20.79 2.43
C SER A 315 -6.98 21.80 3.43
N LYS A 316 -7.82 22.18 4.41
CA LYS A 316 -7.42 23.01 5.55
C LYS A 316 -6.76 22.20 6.69
N GLN A 317 -6.69 20.87 6.55
CA GLN A 317 -6.04 19.99 7.52
C GLN A 317 -4.51 19.99 7.39
N VAL A 318 -3.98 20.50 6.27
CA VAL A 318 -2.56 20.77 6.07
C VAL A 318 -2.29 22.26 6.23
N ASN A 319 -1.20 22.60 6.94
CA ASN A 319 -0.80 23.99 7.13
C ASN A 319 -0.20 24.58 5.85
N GLN A 320 -0.19 25.91 5.75
CA GLN A 320 0.55 26.60 4.70
C GLN A 320 2.03 26.21 4.73
N GLY A 321 2.64 25.98 3.56
CA GLY A 321 4.00 25.48 3.41
C GLY A 321 4.15 23.96 3.57
N GLN A 322 3.07 23.23 3.91
CA GLN A 322 3.08 21.79 4.17
C GLN A 322 2.17 21.03 3.21
N LEU A 323 2.64 19.88 2.75
CA LEU A 323 1.92 18.97 1.86
C LEU A 323 1.76 17.59 2.49
N PHE A 324 0.73 16.85 2.09
CA PHE A 324 0.55 15.45 2.45
C PHE A 324 0.33 14.58 1.22
N MET A 325 1.01 13.43 1.13
CA MET A 325 0.82 12.45 0.06
C MET A 325 0.81 11.01 0.59
N PRO A 326 -0.20 10.18 0.26
CA PRO A 326 -0.21 8.79 0.68
C PRO A 326 0.80 7.91 -0.10
N ILE A 327 1.32 6.86 0.55
CA ILE A 327 2.40 6.01 0.03
C ILE A 327 1.97 4.89 -0.94
N HIS A 328 0.70 4.86 -1.33
CA HIS A 328 0.05 3.62 -1.74
C HIS A 328 0.29 3.19 -3.18
N TRP A 329 0.33 4.15 -4.11
CA TRP A 329 0.37 3.87 -5.54
C TRP A 329 1.76 3.44 -6.02
N ASN A 330 1.77 2.61 -7.07
CA ASN A 330 2.94 1.97 -7.63
C ASN A 330 2.87 1.93 -9.17
N ASN A 331 3.87 1.37 -9.86
CA ASN A 331 3.88 1.36 -11.34
C ASN A 331 2.92 0.34 -11.97
N VAL A 332 2.26 -0.49 -11.15
CA VAL A 332 1.20 -1.40 -11.59
C VAL A 332 -0.17 -0.71 -11.50
N THR A 333 -0.33 0.29 -10.64
CA THR A 333 -1.60 1.01 -10.42
C THR A 333 -1.59 2.47 -10.85
N SER A 334 -0.44 3.05 -11.18
CA SER A 334 -0.31 4.44 -11.65
C SER A 334 0.96 4.66 -12.47
N SER A 335 0.97 5.69 -13.33
CA SER A 335 2.17 6.09 -14.09
C SER A 335 3.27 6.70 -13.22
N ALA A 336 2.90 7.54 -12.26
CA ALA A 336 3.85 8.41 -11.54
C ALA A 336 3.45 8.71 -10.08
N GLY A 337 2.56 7.91 -9.46
CA GLY A 337 2.02 8.16 -8.11
C GLY A 337 2.92 7.71 -6.94
N LYS A 338 4.18 7.34 -7.18
CA LYS A 338 5.08 6.79 -6.15
C LYS A 338 5.73 7.91 -5.32
N VAL A 339 5.23 8.14 -4.10
CA VAL A 339 5.81 9.16 -3.21
C VAL A 339 7.27 8.89 -2.86
N CYS A 340 7.68 7.63 -2.76
CA CYS A 340 9.05 7.25 -2.38
C CYS A 340 10.11 7.63 -3.43
N ASN A 341 9.69 8.02 -4.65
CA ASN A 341 10.59 8.65 -5.63
C ASN A 341 11.06 10.04 -5.17
N LEU A 342 10.32 10.71 -4.28
CA LEU A 342 10.65 12.04 -3.77
C LEU A 342 11.52 11.99 -2.51
N ILE A 343 11.50 10.87 -1.79
CA ILE A 343 11.99 10.81 -0.41
C ILE A 343 13.49 10.55 -0.39
N SER A 344 14.18 11.30 0.46
CA SER A 344 15.62 11.17 0.67
C SER A 344 15.99 9.80 1.25
N PRO A 345 17.11 9.19 0.80
CA PRO A 345 17.65 7.99 1.42
C PRO A 345 18.43 8.29 2.72
N LYS A 346 18.47 9.54 3.21
CA LYS A 346 19.09 9.89 4.50
C LYS A 346 18.35 9.20 5.64
N THR A 347 19.13 8.61 6.55
CA THR A 347 18.62 7.82 7.68
C THR A 347 19.10 8.38 9.01
N ASP A 348 18.32 8.10 10.06
CA ASP A 348 18.77 8.23 11.44
C ASP A 348 20.00 7.33 11.69
N ASP A 349 21.06 7.89 12.29
CA ASP A 349 22.35 7.20 12.46
C ASP A 349 22.24 5.96 13.36
N ILE A 350 21.34 5.99 14.35
CA ILE A 350 21.18 4.90 15.30
C ILE A 350 20.37 3.76 14.68
N SER A 351 19.14 4.04 14.25
CA SER A 351 18.19 3.03 13.77
C SER A 351 18.34 2.68 12.30
N GLY A 352 18.94 3.56 11.49
CA GLY A 352 18.96 3.47 10.02
C GLY A 352 17.58 3.64 9.37
N GLN A 353 16.61 4.23 10.08
CA GLN A 353 15.29 4.53 9.50
C GLN A 353 15.36 5.83 8.68
N PRO A 354 14.83 5.83 7.44
CA PRO A 354 14.82 7.03 6.61
C PRO A 354 13.73 8.04 7.01
N GLU A 355 13.98 9.30 6.66
CA GLU A 355 13.15 10.47 7.02
C GLU A 355 11.88 10.60 6.16
N PHE A 356 10.94 9.65 6.26
CA PHE A 356 9.71 9.64 5.45
C PHE A 356 8.74 10.81 5.70
N LYS A 357 8.88 11.53 6.83
CA LYS A 357 7.88 12.49 7.32
C LYS A 357 8.20 13.94 6.98
N PHE A 358 9.35 14.18 6.35
CA PHE A 358 9.77 15.48 5.90
C PHE A 358 10.58 15.34 4.61
N THR A 359 10.13 15.98 3.54
CA THR A 359 10.86 16.01 2.26
C THR A 359 10.66 17.38 1.62
N PRO A 360 11.72 18.18 1.44
CA PRO A 360 11.64 19.41 0.66
C PRO A 360 11.22 19.12 -0.78
N VAL A 361 10.17 19.78 -1.25
CA VAL A 361 9.66 19.65 -2.61
C VAL A 361 9.27 21.00 -3.20
N SER A 362 9.23 21.04 -4.54
CA SER A 362 8.48 22.02 -5.30
C SER A 362 7.22 21.38 -5.89
N ILE A 363 6.23 22.21 -6.21
CA ILE A 363 4.97 21.80 -6.81
C ILE A 363 4.64 22.72 -7.97
N ALA A 364 4.16 22.15 -9.08
CA ALA A 364 3.69 22.90 -10.24
C ALA A 364 2.51 22.17 -10.90
N SER A 365 1.59 22.93 -11.49
CA SER A 365 0.49 22.36 -12.29
C SER A 365 1.05 21.57 -13.48
N PHE A 366 0.48 20.39 -13.74
CA PHE A 366 0.79 19.59 -14.93
C PHE A 366 -0.17 19.97 -16.06
N ALA A 367 0.38 20.52 -17.15
CA ALA A 367 -0.41 20.95 -18.29
C ALA A 367 -0.79 19.77 -19.20
N TYR A 368 -2.05 19.33 -19.12
CA TYR A 368 -2.68 18.40 -20.05
C TYR A 368 -3.78 19.11 -20.86
N LYS A 369 -4.12 18.55 -22.02
CA LYS A 369 -5.13 19.12 -22.94
C LYS A 369 -6.41 18.29 -23.01
N SER A 370 -6.34 17.04 -22.56
CA SER A 370 -7.50 16.16 -22.51
C SER A 370 -7.35 15.12 -21.41
N GLU A 371 -8.50 14.60 -21.00
CA GLU A 371 -8.65 13.51 -20.05
C GLU A 371 -9.51 12.41 -20.65
N ALA A 372 -9.31 11.20 -20.16
CA ALA A 372 -10.15 10.07 -20.49
C ALA A 372 -10.46 9.16 -19.30
N MET A 373 -11.63 8.56 -19.34
CA MET A 373 -11.94 7.38 -18.55
C MET A 373 -12.13 6.20 -19.49
N LEU A 374 -11.44 5.10 -19.22
CA LEU A 374 -11.47 3.88 -20.02
C LEU A 374 -11.83 2.69 -19.12
N LEU A 375 -12.87 1.96 -19.50
CA LEU A 375 -13.23 0.70 -18.86
C LEU A 375 -12.80 -0.48 -19.71
N SER A 376 -12.27 -1.50 -19.04
CA SER A 376 -11.93 -2.77 -19.66
C SER A 376 -12.19 -3.92 -18.70
N SER A 377 -12.65 -5.05 -19.24
CA SER A 377 -12.74 -6.31 -18.49
C SER A 377 -11.37 -6.95 -18.21
N THR A 378 -10.32 -6.54 -18.93
CA THR A 378 -8.96 -7.07 -18.81
C THR A 378 -7.95 -5.98 -18.42
N VAL A 379 -6.76 -6.41 -18.00
CA VAL A 379 -5.63 -5.49 -17.79
C VAL A 379 -5.11 -5.03 -19.15
N LEU A 380 -4.88 -3.72 -19.31
CA LEU A 380 -4.35 -3.10 -20.52
C LEU A 380 -2.97 -2.53 -20.23
N ASP A 381 -2.07 -2.62 -21.22
CA ASP A 381 -0.82 -1.85 -21.20
C ASP A 381 -1.08 -0.46 -21.76
N ILE A 382 -1.12 0.51 -20.86
CA ILE A 382 -1.40 1.92 -21.16
C ILE A 382 -0.23 2.81 -20.75
N THR A 383 0.98 2.24 -20.71
CA THR A 383 2.20 2.92 -20.28
C THR A 383 2.63 4.06 -21.22
N GLU A 384 2.05 4.12 -22.41
CA GLU A 384 2.26 5.17 -23.41
C GLU A 384 1.64 6.53 -23.07
N PHE A 385 0.67 6.59 -22.15
CA PHE A 385 0.01 7.85 -21.78
C PHE A 385 0.76 8.60 -20.67
N ASP A 386 0.69 9.93 -20.74
CA ASP A 386 1.44 10.84 -19.86
C ASP A 386 1.09 10.63 -18.37
N TYR A 387 -0.21 10.57 -18.06
CA TYR A 387 -0.71 10.25 -16.74
C TYR A 387 -1.76 9.16 -16.83
N TRP A 388 -1.64 8.13 -15.99
CA TRP A 388 -2.69 7.14 -15.84
C TRP A 388 -2.78 6.56 -14.43
N VAL A 389 -3.99 6.15 -14.07
CA VAL A 389 -4.28 5.40 -12.84
C VAL A 389 -5.21 4.25 -13.16
N ARG A 390 -4.87 3.06 -12.69
CA ARG A 390 -5.68 1.84 -12.83
C ARG A 390 -6.34 1.50 -11.50
N GLN A 391 -7.67 1.56 -11.48
CA GLN A 391 -8.51 1.13 -10.38
C GLN A 391 -9.13 -0.24 -10.69
N LYS A 392 -9.11 -1.17 -9.74
CA LYS A 392 -9.95 -2.38 -9.84
C LYS A 392 -11.40 -2.00 -9.64
N VAL A 393 -12.29 -2.50 -10.51
CA VAL A 393 -13.74 -2.41 -10.36
C VAL A 393 -14.37 -3.80 -10.42
N THR A 394 -15.66 -3.92 -10.11
CA THR A 394 -16.37 -5.19 -10.29
C THR A 394 -16.38 -5.55 -11.78
N GLY A 395 -16.03 -6.79 -12.12
CA GLY A 395 -15.96 -7.24 -13.52
C GLY A 395 -14.75 -6.78 -14.35
N GLY A 396 -13.91 -5.85 -13.87
CA GLY A 396 -12.76 -5.39 -14.66
C GLY A 396 -11.92 -4.30 -14.02
N TYR A 397 -11.54 -3.31 -14.82
CA TYR A 397 -10.65 -2.20 -14.48
C TYR A 397 -11.17 -0.90 -15.07
N LEU A 398 -10.95 0.18 -14.32
CA LEU A 398 -11.20 1.54 -14.72
C LEU A 398 -9.88 2.30 -14.75
N TYR A 399 -9.56 2.86 -15.91
CA TYR A 399 -8.39 3.68 -16.13
C TYR A 399 -8.80 5.14 -16.19
N ARG A 400 -8.11 5.99 -15.44
CA ARG A 400 -8.20 7.44 -15.55
C ARG A 400 -6.92 7.94 -16.18
N ILE A 401 -7.05 8.71 -17.24
CA ILE A 401 -5.94 9.11 -18.11
C ILE A 401 -6.01 10.63 -18.27
N ALA A 402 -4.85 11.28 -18.25
CA ALA A 402 -4.70 12.65 -18.71
C ALA A 402 -3.54 12.69 -19.71
N SER A 403 -3.68 13.53 -20.74
CA SER A 403 -2.69 13.60 -21.82
C SER A 403 -2.47 15.00 -22.35
N CYS A 404 -1.25 15.26 -22.82
CA CYS A 404 -0.89 16.45 -23.57
C CYS A 404 -1.49 16.48 -25.00
N LEU A 405 -2.08 15.37 -25.46
CA LEU A 405 -2.80 15.26 -26.71
C LEU A 405 -4.13 16.02 -26.68
N LEU A 406 -4.57 16.52 -27.84
CA LEU A 406 -5.94 17.02 -27.99
C LEU A 406 -6.94 15.87 -27.86
N PRO A 407 -8.20 16.13 -27.45
CA PRO A 407 -9.20 15.09 -27.24
C PRO A 407 -9.40 14.15 -28.44
N GLU A 408 -9.39 14.68 -29.66
CA GLU A 408 -9.51 13.86 -30.89
C GLU A 408 -8.34 12.89 -31.05
N GLN A 409 -7.11 13.35 -30.77
CA GLN A 409 -5.90 12.54 -30.87
C GLN A 409 -5.87 11.47 -29.77
N LEU A 410 -6.29 11.82 -28.55
CA LEU A 410 -6.41 10.88 -27.45
C LEU A 410 -7.47 9.81 -27.74
N MET A 411 -8.63 10.20 -28.29
CA MET A 411 -9.67 9.27 -28.73
C MET A 411 -9.16 8.27 -29.76
N LEU A 412 -8.41 8.75 -30.78
CA LEU A 412 -7.84 7.87 -31.80
C LEU A 412 -6.90 6.83 -31.18
N ARG A 413 -6.07 7.23 -30.21
CA ARG A 413 -5.21 6.31 -29.46
C ARG A 413 -6.02 5.33 -28.63
N LEU A 414 -7.06 5.79 -27.92
CA LEU A 414 -7.88 4.92 -27.08
C LEU A 414 -8.72 3.92 -27.87
N SER A 415 -9.09 4.25 -29.10
CA SER A 415 -9.88 3.37 -29.96
C SER A 415 -9.23 1.99 -30.16
N GLN A 416 -7.90 1.90 -30.19
CA GLN A 416 -7.17 0.64 -30.36
C GLN A 416 -7.38 -0.34 -29.19
N TYR A 417 -7.72 0.17 -28.00
CA TYR A 417 -7.95 -0.64 -26.80
C TYR A 417 -9.40 -1.11 -26.65
N CYS A 418 -10.31 -0.56 -27.47
CA CYS A 418 -11.75 -0.83 -27.39
C CYS A 418 -12.32 -1.53 -28.62
N GLN A 419 -11.53 -1.68 -29.69
CA GLN A 419 -11.92 -2.42 -30.89
C GLN A 419 -12.08 -3.91 -30.56
N HIS A 420 -13.33 -4.37 -30.49
CA HIS A 420 -13.67 -5.78 -30.39
C HIS A 420 -14.36 -6.22 -31.68
N GLU A 421 -13.95 -7.35 -32.24
CA GLU A 421 -14.52 -7.88 -33.50
C GLU A 421 -16.02 -8.23 -33.39
N ASN A 422 -16.53 -8.41 -32.17
CA ASN A 422 -17.91 -8.80 -31.89
C ASN A 422 -18.58 -7.81 -30.93
N GLY A 423 -19.81 -7.39 -31.23
CA GLY A 423 -20.62 -6.52 -30.37
C GLY A 423 -21.30 -5.38 -31.13
N ARG A 424 -22.30 -4.76 -30.50
CA ARG A 424 -22.89 -3.51 -30.98
C ARG A 424 -22.07 -2.35 -30.46
N GLU A 425 -21.68 -1.45 -31.36
CA GLU A 425 -20.94 -0.24 -31.02
C GLU A 425 -21.88 0.94 -30.85
N LEU A 426 -21.64 1.74 -29.82
CA LEU A 426 -22.23 3.05 -29.63
C LEU A 426 -21.10 4.06 -29.67
N SER A 427 -21.23 5.11 -30.48
CA SER A 427 -20.25 6.18 -30.53
C SER A 427 -20.93 7.54 -30.54
N PHE A 428 -20.28 8.50 -29.90
CA PHE A 428 -20.65 9.91 -29.94
C PHE A 428 -19.39 10.72 -30.25
N ASN A 429 -19.48 11.56 -31.28
CA ASN A 429 -18.41 12.45 -31.71
C ASN A 429 -18.93 13.89 -31.64
N GLY A 430 -18.57 14.59 -30.57
CA GLY A 430 -18.85 15.99 -30.34
C GLY A 430 -17.63 16.85 -30.61
N ALA A 431 -17.07 16.80 -31.82
CA ALA A 431 -15.86 17.54 -32.20
C ALA A 431 -15.92 19.04 -31.86
N SER A 432 -17.09 19.67 -31.97
CA SER A 432 -17.29 21.08 -31.60
C SER A 432 -16.99 21.39 -30.13
N ASN A 433 -17.17 20.41 -29.25
CA ASN A 433 -17.02 20.54 -27.80
C ASN A 433 -15.87 19.68 -27.26
N GLY A 434 -15.07 19.05 -28.14
CA GLY A 434 -13.96 18.19 -27.76
C GLY A 434 -14.36 16.91 -27.01
N GLN A 435 -15.61 16.46 -27.15
CA GLN A 435 -16.12 15.31 -26.40
C GLN A 435 -16.26 14.09 -27.30
N TYR A 436 -15.70 12.96 -26.88
CA TYR A 436 -15.78 11.70 -27.62
C TYR A 436 -16.15 10.57 -26.68
N ARG A 437 -17.05 9.69 -27.12
CA ARG A 437 -17.51 8.56 -26.32
C ARG A 437 -17.66 7.34 -27.20
N TYR A 438 -17.32 6.19 -26.63
CA TYR A 438 -17.45 4.90 -27.28
C TYR A 438 -17.83 3.85 -26.27
N ALA A 439 -18.71 2.92 -26.65
CA ALA A 439 -19.01 1.73 -25.87
C ALA A 439 -19.20 0.53 -26.80
N ASN A 440 -18.60 -0.60 -26.42
CA ASN A 440 -18.82 -1.89 -27.05
C ASN A 440 -19.71 -2.76 -26.15
N ILE A 441 -20.87 -3.16 -26.67
CA ILE A 441 -21.88 -3.93 -25.94
C ILE A 441 -22.06 -5.29 -26.61
N GLU A 442 -21.81 -6.35 -25.86
CA GLU A 442 -22.00 -7.73 -26.31
C GLU A 442 -22.98 -8.45 -25.37
N LYS A 443 -24.05 -9.05 -25.90
CA LYS A 443 -25.07 -9.77 -25.10
C LYS A 443 -25.60 -8.95 -23.90
N GLN A 444 -25.92 -7.68 -24.14
CA GLN A 444 -26.36 -6.71 -23.11
C GLN A 444 -25.35 -6.46 -21.99
N ARG A 445 -24.06 -6.74 -22.19
CA ARG A 445 -23.01 -6.40 -21.22
C ARG A 445 -21.97 -5.49 -21.86
N LEU A 446 -21.50 -4.52 -21.10
CA LEU A 446 -20.42 -3.65 -21.53
C LEU A 446 -19.10 -4.44 -21.52
N ARG A 447 -18.37 -4.41 -22.63
CA ARG A 447 -17.03 -5.02 -22.73
C ARG A 447 -15.93 -4.01 -22.48
N SER A 448 -16.07 -2.86 -23.10
CA SER A 448 -15.19 -1.71 -22.94
C SER A 448 -15.96 -0.43 -23.27
N CYS A 449 -15.54 0.67 -22.66
CA CYS A 449 -15.97 2.00 -23.06
C CYS A 449 -14.88 3.02 -22.78
N TYR A 450 -14.89 4.11 -23.54
CA TYR A 450 -14.13 5.29 -23.17
C TYR A 450 -14.99 6.55 -23.25
N LEU A 451 -14.65 7.51 -22.40
CA LEU A 451 -15.12 8.88 -22.47
C LEU A 451 -13.88 9.77 -22.50
N VAL A 452 -13.84 10.72 -23.44
CA VAL A 452 -12.73 11.67 -23.63
C VAL A 452 -13.31 13.09 -23.67
N ALA A 453 -12.67 14.02 -22.96
CA ALA A 453 -13.00 15.44 -23.01
C ALA A 453 -11.77 16.30 -22.69
N ASN A 454 -11.88 17.62 -22.85
CA ASN A 454 -10.85 18.56 -22.40
C ASN A 454 -10.69 18.57 -20.87
N ASP A 455 -11.82 18.39 -20.17
CA ASP A 455 -11.93 18.36 -18.71
C ASP A 455 -13.02 17.35 -18.35
N LEU A 456 -12.65 16.28 -17.64
CA LEU A 456 -13.58 15.29 -17.12
C LEU A 456 -13.72 15.50 -15.62
N GLN A 457 -14.82 16.13 -15.20
CA GLN A 457 -15.12 16.23 -13.78
C GLN A 457 -15.33 14.83 -13.19
N GLN A 458 -14.41 14.39 -12.33
CA GLN A 458 -14.40 13.05 -11.72
C GLN A 458 -15.76 12.66 -11.09
N GLN A 459 -16.46 13.61 -10.46
CA GLN A 459 -17.70 13.36 -9.72
C GLN A 459 -18.87 12.94 -10.64
N ASP A 460 -18.81 13.30 -11.92
CA ASP A 460 -19.88 13.02 -12.88
C ASP A 460 -19.78 11.63 -13.50
N LEU A 461 -18.70 10.88 -13.22
CA LEU A 461 -18.36 9.62 -13.88
C LEU A 461 -18.17 8.43 -12.94
N ASP A 462 -18.40 8.62 -11.63
CA ASP A 462 -18.34 7.56 -10.62
C ASP A 462 -19.27 6.38 -10.93
N TRP A 463 -20.34 6.61 -11.69
CA TRP A 463 -21.28 5.57 -12.12
C TRP A 463 -20.67 4.56 -13.10
N LEU A 464 -19.62 4.96 -13.85
CA LEU A 464 -18.97 4.09 -14.82
C LEU A 464 -18.43 2.82 -14.17
N GLN A 465 -17.93 2.90 -12.93
CA GLN A 465 -17.29 1.79 -12.23
C GLN A 465 -18.21 0.57 -12.02
N ASN A 466 -19.52 0.74 -12.14
CA ASN A 466 -20.52 -0.33 -11.94
C ASN A 466 -20.93 -1.02 -13.25
N LEU A 467 -20.59 -0.45 -14.42
CA LEU A 467 -21.19 -0.84 -15.70
C LEU A 467 -20.75 -2.19 -16.25
N LEU A 468 -19.59 -2.71 -15.85
CA LEU A 468 -19.13 -4.01 -16.33
C LEU A 468 -19.93 -5.17 -15.70
N ASP A 469 -20.54 -4.94 -14.53
CA ASP A 469 -21.28 -5.98 -13.82
C ASP A 469 -22.79 -5.99 -14.11
N GLU A 470 -23.34 -4.85 -14.56
CA GLU A 470 -24.78 -4.70 -14.79
C GLU A 470 -25.16 -4.92 -16.26
N PRO A 471 -26.36 -5.47 -16.52
CA PRO A 471 -26.91 -5.47 -17.86
C PRO A 471 -27.15 -4.04 -18.35
N ILE A 472 -26.76 -3.77 -19.59
CA ILE A 472 -26.88 -2.47 -20.23
C ILE A 472 -28.29 -2.36 -20.83
N ASP A 473 -29.09 -1.48 -20.23
CA ASP A 473 -30.41 -1.10 -20.74
C ASP A 473 -30.36 0.24 -21.50
N THR A 474 -31.49 0.66 -22.07
CA THR A 474 -31.59 1.90 -22.85
C THR A 474 -31.29 3.18 -22.04
N SER A 475 -31.42 3.15 -20.71
CA SER A 475 -31.07 4.28 -19.84
C SER A 475 -29.55 4.39 -19.69
N VAL A 476 -28.87 3.25 -19.55
CA VAL A 476 -27.41 3.19 -19.48
C VAL A 476 -26.79 3.57 -20.83
N GLU A 477 -27.36 3.11 -21.94
CA GLU A 477 -26.91 3.52 -23.28
C GLU A 477 -27.02 5.03 -23.48
N ARG A 478 -28.14 5.62 -23.06
CA ARG A 478 -28.32 7.08 -23.08
C ARG A 478 -27.28 7.77 -22.22
N SER A 479 -27.01 7.26 -21.01
CA SER A 479 -25.99 7.82 -20.12
C SER A 479 -24.58 7.74 -20.73
N LEU A 480 -24.25 6.65 -21.43
CA LEU A 480 -22.98 6.48 -22.14
C LEU A 480 -22.84 7.45 -23.32
N ILE A 481 -23.92 7.71 -24.05
CA ILE A 481 -23.91 8.64 -25.19
C ILE A 481 -23.98 10.10 -24.73
N SER A 482 -24.77 10.42 -23.71
CA SER A 482 -24.93 11.78 -23.16
C SER A 482 -23.79 12.18 -22.24
N GLY A 483 -23.06 11.21 -21.69
CA GLY A 483 -22.01 11.39 -20.69
C GLY A 483 -22.54 11.79 -19.32
N THR A 484 -23.87 11.81 -19.14
CA THR A 484 -24.55 12.21 -17.92
C THR A 484 -25.27 11.00 -17.36
N ALA A 485 -25.06 10.74 -16.07
CA ALA A 485 -25.73 9.64 -15.38
C ALA A 485 -27.25 9.89 -15.31
N GLU A 486 -28.05 8.96 -15.83
CA GLU A 486 -29.52 8.99 -15.74
C GLU A 486 -30.05 7.92 -14.79
N GLY A 487 -31.26 8.15 -14.26
CA GLY A 487 -31.99 7.16 -13.46
C GLY A 487 -31.21 6.68 -12.23
N LYS A 488 -30.98 5.37 -12.12
CA LYS A 488 -30.27 4.77 -10.98
C LYS A 488 -28.79 5.20 -10.90
N LEU A 489 -28.17 5.53 -12.03
CA LEU A 489 -26.76 5.92 -12.10
C LEU A 489 -26.54 7.35 -11.54
N ALA A 490 -27.57 8.20 -11.59
CA ALA A 490 -27.50 9.60 -11.16
C ALA A 490 -27.18 9.77 -9.66
N ALA A 491 -27.50 8.75 -8.84
CA ALA A 491 -27.15 8.77 -7.42
C ALA A 491 -25.64 8.74 -7.16
N GLY A 492 -24.84 8.27 -8.14
CA GLY A 492 -23.39 8.09 -8.00
C GLY A 492 -23.02 6.95 -7.05
N LYS A 493 -21.77 6.93 -6.58
CA LYS A 493 -21.26 5.92 -5.64
C LYS A 493 -22.11 5.89 -4.36
N THR A 494 -22.55 4.71 -3.92
CA THR A 494 -23.25 4.55 -2.64
C THR A 494 -22.36 4.92 -1.45
N ILE A 495 -22.78 5.91 -0.66
CA ILE A 495 -22.12 6.35 0.58
C ILE A 495 -22.82 5.74 1.80
N CYS A 496 -24.16 5.77 1.83
CA CYS A 496 -24.94 5.18 2.92
C CYS A 496 -25.62 3.89 2.46
N ALA A 497 -25.01 2.73 2.74
CA ALA A 497 -25.59 1.43 2.39
C ALA A 497 -26.94 1.16 3.09
N CYS A 498 -27.11 1.58 4.35
CA CYS A 498 -28.37 1.36 5.09
C CYS A 498 -29.58 2.03 4.45
N LYS A 499 -29.37 3.14 3.73
CA LYS A 499 -30.43 3.96 3.17
C LYS A 499 -30.34 4.07 1.64
N GLN A 500 -29.36 3.39 1.03
CA GLN A 500 -29.06 3.40 -0.40
C GLN A 500 -28.91 4.82 -0.96
N VAL A 501 -28.18 5.68 -0.23
CA VAL A 501 -27.91 7.07 -0.65
C VAL A 501 -26.53 7.15 -1.26
N GLY A 502 -26.44 7.71 -2.47
CA GLY A 502 -25.19 7.93 -3.19
C GLY A 502 -24.58 9.32 -3.01
N ARG A 503 -23.31 9.46 -3.38
CA ARG A 503 -22.49 10.67 -3.20
C ARG A 503 -23.09 11.87 -3.91
N ASN A 504 -23.53 11.71 -5.15
CA ASN A 504 -24.02 12.82 -5.97
C ASN A 504 -25.32 13.39 -5.40
N THR A 505 -26.19 12.54 -4.87
CA THR A 505 -27.39 12.97 -4.12
C THR A 505 -27.03 13.81 -2.90
N ILE A 506 -25.96 13.45 -2.18
CA ILE A 506 -25.50 14.20 -0.99
C ILE A 506 -24.90 15.54 -1.40
N CYS A 507 -23.99 15.56 -2.38
CA CYS A 507 -23.37 16.79 -2.88
C CYS A 507 -24.40 17.76 -3.45
N GLN A 508 -25.35 17.26 -4.24
CA GLN A 508 -26.45 18.07 -4.77
C GLN A 508 -27.26 18.70 -3.63
N ALA A 509 -27.64 17.90 -2.61
CA ALA A 509 -28.37 18.43 -1.45
C ALA A 509 -27.58 19.52 -0.70
N ILE A 510 -26.26 19.33 -0.52
CA ILE A 510 -25.39 20.33 0.11
C ILE A 510 -25.36 21.63 -0.69
N ARG A 511 -25.17 21.54 -2.01
CA ARG A 511 -25.07 22.72 -2.90
C ARG A 511 -26.40 23.47 -3.02
N GLU A 512 -27.49 22.76 -3.27
CA GLU A 512 -28.81 23.36 -3.51
C GLU A 512 -29.46 23.92 -2.25
N GLN A 513 -29.27 23.26 -1.10
CA GLN A 513 -29.91 23.65 0.16
C GLN A 513 -28.95 24.32 1.14
N HIS A 514 -27.70 24.58 0.72
CA HIS A 514 -26.66 25.22 1.52
C HIS A 514 -26.48 24.59 2.91
N LEU A 515 -26.45 23.25 2.95
CA LEU A 515 -26.34 22.49 4.20
C LEU A 515 -24.96 22.73 4.85
N LYS A 516 -24.92 22.86 6.18
CA LYS A 516 -23.73 23.21 6.97
C LYS A 516 -23.38 22.20 8.07
N SER A 517 -24.13 21.11 8.21
CA SER A 517 -23.82 20.06 9.18
C SER A 517 -24.26 18.67 8.70
N VAL A 518 -23.64 17.62 9.25
CA VAL A 518 -24.03 16.22 8.95
C VAL A 518 -25.47 15.95 9.38
N ASP A 519 -25.96 16.57 10.45
CA ASP A 519 -27.36 16.44 10.87
C ASP A 519 -28.32 16.98 9.81
N GLN A 520 -27.99 18.10 9.17
CA GLN A 520 -28.77 18.66 8.07
C GLN A 520 -28.73 17.78 6.83
N ILE A 521 -27.55 17.23 6.48
CA ILE A 521 -27.43 16.23 5.40
C ILE A 521 -28.28 15.00 5.71
N SER A 522 -28.25 14.52 6.95
CA SER A 522 -28.98 13.34 7.40
C SER A 522 -30.49 13.59 7.39
N ALA A 523 -30.94 14.78 7.77
CA ALA A 523 -32.34 15.17 7.69
C ALA A 523 -32.85 15.24 6.25
N CYS A 524 -32.05 15.79 5.32
CA CYS A 524 -32.43 15.95 3.92
C CYS A 524 -32.38 14.63 3.13
N THR A 525 -31.28 13.89 3.25
CA THR A 525 -30.99 12.73 2.39
C THR A 525 -31.32 11.39 3.06
N LYS A 526 -31.57 11.39 4.38
CA LYS A 526 -31.62 10.22 5.25
C LYS A 526 -30.30 9.47 5.43
N ALA A 527 -29.21 9.86 4.75
CA ALA A 527 -27.89 9.27 4.99
C ALA A 527 -27.48 9.41 6.47
N GLY A 528 -26.64 8.51 6.99
CA GLY A 528 -26.19 8.59 8.39
C GLY A 528 -27.20 8.13 9.46
N THR A 529 -28.51 8.15 9.19
CA THR A 529 -29.58 7.81 10.15
C THR A 529 -29.75 6.30 10.48
N GLY A 530 -28.85 5.46 9.95
CA GLY A 530 -28.86 4.00 10.15
C GLY A 530 -27.79 3.55 11.15
N CYS A 531 -26.81 2.76 10.67
CA CYS A 531 -25.73 2.25 11.51
C CYS A 531 -24.61 3.26 11.83
N GLY A 532 -24.68 4.50 11.34
CA GLY A 532 -23.68 5.56 11.58
C GLY A 532 -22.34 5.39 10.86
N SER A 533 -22.05 4.26 10.20
CA SER A 533 -20.74 3.99 9.58
C SER A 533 -20.28 5.01 8.52
N CYS A 534 -21.24 5.68 7.86
CA CYS A 534 -20.97 6.67 6.82
C CYS A 534 -20.82 8.10 7.35
N VAL A 535 -21.08 8.36 8.63
CA VAL A 535 -21.05 9.72 9.23
C VAL A 535 -19.70 10.43 9.03
N PRO A 536 -18.53 9.78 9.22
CA PRO A 536 -17.25 10.43 8.93
C PRO A 536 -17.09 10.84 7.46
N GLU A 537 -17.59 10.02 6.52
CA GLU A 537 -17.54 10.32 5.07
C GLU A 537 -18.50 11.47 4.73
N LEU A 538 -19.65 11.58 5.40
CA LEU A 538 -20.56 12.73 5.24
C LEU A 538 -19.92 14.05 5.71
N GLN A 539 -19.22 14.03 6.85
CA GLN A 539 -18.49 15.20 7.35
C GLN A 539 -17.42 15.65 6.36
N GLN A 540 -16.67 14.69 5.80
CA GLN A 540 -15.65 14.96 4.81
C GLN A 540 -16.24 15.57 3.53
N ILE A 541 -17.31 14.99 2.99
CA ILE A 541 -17.99 15.52 1.80
C ILE A 541 -18.47 16.96 2.05
N LEU A 542 -19.04 17.24 3.23
CA LEU A 542 -19.47 18.58 3.59
C LEU A 542 -18.31 19.59 3.58
N GLU A 543 -17.17 19.23 4.18
CA GLU A 543 -15.97 20.07 4.20
C GLU A 543 -15.41 20.31 2.79
N GLU A 544 -15.33 19.26 1.97
CA GLU A 544 -14.90 19.32 0.57
C GLU A 544 -15.79 20.31 -0.22
N GLU A 545 -17.12 20.15 -0.14
CA GLU A 545 -18.07 20.99 -0.86
C GLU A 545 -18.04 22.45 -0.37
N CYS A 546 -17.89 22.69 0.93
CA CYS A 546 -17.73 24.05 1.46
C CYS A 546 -16.44 24.73 0.97
N ILE A 547 -15.34 23.98 0.85
CA ILE A 547 -14.07 24.51 0.31
C ILE A 547 -14.23 24.83 -1.18
N ILE A 548 -14.84 23.94 -1.96
CA ILE A 548 -15.06 24.15 -3.39
C ILE A 548 -15.95 25.39 -3.61
N LEU A 549 -17.04 25.53 -2.85
CA LEU A 549 -17.96 26.67 -2.95
C LEU A 549 -17.35 28.01 -2.50
N THR A 550 -16.23 28.02 -1.78
CA THR A 550 -15.53 29.24 -1.35
C THR A 550 -14.30 29.57 -2.20
N ALA A 551 -13.87 28.64 -3.07
CA ALA A 551 -12.74 28.82 -3.98
C ALA A 551 -13.18 29.25 -5.41
N VAL A 552 -14.48 29.22 -5.69
CA VAL A 552 -15.14 29.80 -6.88
C VAL A 552 -15.71 31.16 -6.50
#